data_AF-A0A5C7PDF2-F1
#
_entry.id   AF-A0A5C7PDF2-F1
#
_cell.length_a   1.000
_cell.length_b   1.000
_cell.length_c   1.000
_cell.angle_alpha   90.00
_cell.angle_beta   90.00
_cell.angle_gamma   90.00
#
_symmetry.space_group_name_H-M   'P 1'
#
loop_
_entity.id
_entity.type
_entity.pdbx_description
1 polymer ?
#
loop_
_entity_poly.entity_id
_entity_poly.type
_entity_poly.pdbx_seq_one_letter_code
_entity_poly.pdbx_strand_id
1 'polypeptide(L)'
;MSITTLKIRSLPDRSTGLSFVNGSTAWIASRWKVIAPTTNSDMYITGIQFQPTDVAGADTTYELLFEIGFGKSGNEVVRIQMPYSYRSDTAVGYYLDVKTMFLPEPVYVPISTIVSIRSNSSSPTRTINGVKLLVMDNTLPIQPTEATLSNNYRHVSAPSGISVTEKIR
;
A
#
# COMPACT_ATOMS: atom_id res chain seq x y z
N MET A 1 -30.32 7.56 1.11
CA MET A 1 -29.00 8.15 1.39
C MET A 1 -27.98 7.01 1.36
N SER A 2 -27.19 6.90 0.28
CA SER A 2 -26.16 5.85 0.17
C SER A 2 -24.98 6.23 1.05
N ILE A 3 -24.68 5.41 2.06
CA ILE A 3 -23.49 5.59 2.90
C ILE A 3 -22.31 5.02 2.11
N THR A 4 -21.53 5.89 1.47
CA THR A 4 -20.25 5.50 0.86
C THR A 4 -19.19 5.41 1.95
N THR A 5 -18.90 4.21 2.44
CA THR A 5 -17.72 3.98 3.27
C THR A 5 -16.48 4.10 2.38
N LEU A 6 -15.71 5.18 2.55
CA LEU A 6 -14.36 5.30 1.97
C LEU A 6 -13.50 4.16 2.55
N LYS A 7 -13.17 3.17 1.72
CA LYS A 7 -12.29 2.08 2.10
C LYS A 7 -10.88 2.40 1.62
N ILE A 8 -9.95 2.51 2.56
CA ILE A 8 -8.52 2.52 2.24
C ILE A 8 -8.18 1.11 1.75
N ARG A 9 -7.62 1.01 0.54
CA ARG A 9 -7.18 -0.23 -0.08
C ARG A 9 -5.69 -0.11 -0.37
N SER A 10 -4.98 -1.23 -0.41
CA SER A 10 -3.72 -1.24 -1.15
C SER A 10 -4.05 -1.12 -2.64
N LEU A 11 -3.26 -0.34 -3.39
CA LEU A 11 -3.33 -0.30 -4.86
C LEU A 11 -3.44 -1.73 -5.41
N PRO A 12 -4.31 -1.98 -6.43
CA PRO A 12 -4.70 -3.32 -6.86
C PRO A 12 -3.56 -4.33 -6.79
N ASP A 13 -3.82 -5.37 -6.02
CA ASP A 13 -2.92 -6.34 -5.44
C ASP A 13 -1.71 -6.70 -6.32
N ARG A 14 -0.63 -5.90 -6.19
CA ARG A 14 0.69 -6.41 -6.50
C ARG A 14 1.00 -7.46 -5.46
N SER A 15 0.67 -8.72 -5.79
CA SER A 15 0.78 -9.88 -4.90
C SER A 15 2.18 -10.05 -4.30
N THR A 16 3.22 -9.51 -4.96
CA THR A 16 4.63 -9.60 -4.51
C THR A 16 5.19 -8.30 -3.93
N GLY A 17 4.42 -7.20 -3.88
CA GLY A 17 4.91 -5.87 -3.51
C GLY A 17 6.09 -5.40 -4.38
N LEU A 18 6.72 -4.30 -4.00
CA LEU A 18 7.99 -3.85 -4.60
C LEU A 18 9.15 -4.03 -3.63
N SER A 19 10.32 -4.23 -4.21
CA SER A 19 11.60 -4.22 -3.51
C SER A 19 12.58 -3.22 -4.12
N PHE A 20 13.39 -2.64 -3.26
CA PHE A 20 14.54 -1.85 -3.67
C PHE A 20 15.68 -1.97 -2.66
N VAL A 21 16.89 -1.83 -3.20
CA VAL A 21 18.14 -1.79 -2.47
C VAL A 21 18.71 -0.39 -2.62
N ASN A 22 19.16 0.19 -1.52
CA ASN A 22 19.84 1.50 -1.55
C ASN A 22 21.22 1.37 -2.20
N GLY A 23 21.78 2.51 -2.62
CA GLY A 23 23.11 2.57 -3.21
C GLY A 23 24.23 2.34 -2.19
N SER A 24 25.45 2.09 -2.66
CA SER A 24 26.62 1.76 -1.82
C SER A 24 27.05 2.83 -0.81
N THR A 25 26.45 4.03 -0.84
CA THR A 25 26.67 5.06 0.18
C THR A 25 25.33 5.54 0.75
N ALA A 26 25.38 6.01 2.00
CA ALA A 26 24.22 6.59 2.67
C ALA A 26 23.63 7.77 1.88
N TRP A 27 22.32 7.94 2.00
CA TRP A 27 21.52 9.01 1.39
C TRP A 27 21.56 9.06 -0.14
N ILE A 28 22.01 8.00 -0.80
CA ILE A 28 21.77 7.82 -2.24
C ILE A 28 20.36 7.29 -2.47
N ALA A 29 19.65 7.98 -3.35
CA ALA A 29 18.33 7.53 -3.79
C ALA A 29 18.41 6.24 -4.60
N SER A 30 17.55 5.29 -4.25
CA SER A 30 17.33 4.10 -5.07
C SER A 30 16.82 4.49 -6.45
N ARG A 31 16.95 3.57 -7.42
CA ARG A 31 16.27 3.73 -8.71
C ARG A 31 14.76 3.82 -8.48
N TRP A 32 14.09 4.64 -9.29
CA TRP A 32 12.64 4.66 -9.35
C TRP A 32 12.09 3.28 -9.69
N LYS A 33 11.06 2.87 -8.96
CA LYS A 33 10.28 1.67 -9.23
C LYS A 33 8.85 2.10 -9.53
N VAL A 34 8.42 1.87 -10.76
CA VAL A 34 7.03 2.09 -11.17
C VAL A 34 6.13 1.20 -10.33
N ILE A 35 5.25 1.79 -9.51
CA ILE A 35 4.26 1.08 -8.69
C ILE A 35 2.93 0.90 -9.44
N ALA A 36 2.52 1.92 -10.18
CA ALA A 36 1.37 1.91 -11.08
C ALA A 36 1.84 2.36 -12.47
N PRO A 37 1.93 1.46 -13.47
CA PRO A 37 2.38 1.83 -14.81
C PRO A 37 1.39 2.76 -15.53
N THR A 38 0.11 2.68 -15.16
CA THR A 38 -0.92 3.67 -15.48
C THR A 38 -2.05 3.50 -14.47
N THR A 39 -2.62 4.59 -13.99
CA THR A 39 -3.80 4.55 -13.12
C THR A 39 -5.05 4.37 -13.97
N ASN A 40 -5.91 3.42 -13.62
CA ASN A 40 -7.14 3.13 -14.37
C ASN A 40 -8.33 3.99 -13.91
N SER A 41 -8.17 4.76 -12.84
CA SER A 41 -9.15 5.68 -12.30
C SER A 41 -8.43 6.80 -11.56
N ASP A 42 -9.16 7.87 -11.27
CA ASP A 42 -8.73 8.83 -10.26
C ASP A 42 -8.65 8.14 -8.90
N MET A 43 -7.60 8.46 -8.15
CA MET A 43 -7.36 7.89 -6.82
C MET A 43 -6.66 8.90 -5.92
N TYR A 44 -6.76 8.67 -4.61
CA TYR A 44 -6.05 9.45 -3.62
C TYR A 44 -5.05 8.55 -2.89
N ILE A 45 -3.78 8.91 -2.92
CA ILE A 45 -2.75 8.23 -2.13
C ILE A 45 -2.93 8.64 -0.67
N THR A 46 -3.09 7.68 0.21
CA THR A 46 -3.25 7.91 1.65
C THR A 46 -2.05 7.46 2.47
N GLY A 47 -1.10 6.75 1.86
CA GLY A 47 0.06 6.24 2.58
C GLY A 47 0.82 5.16 1.83
N ILE A 48 1.74 4.52 2.56
CA ILE A 48 2.51 3.37 2.09
C ILE A 48 2.57 2.30 3.17
N GLN A 49 2.73 1.06 2.73
CA GLN A 49 3.05 -0.09 3.54
C GLN A 49 4.36 -0.68 3.03
N PHE A 50 5.26 -1.11 3.91
CA PHE A 50 6.58 -1.62 3.51
C PHE A 50 7.17 -2.51 4.61
N GLN A 51 8.22 -3.26 4.26
CA GLN A 51 8.89 -4.17 5.16
C GLN A 51 10.41 -3.98 5.04
N PRO A 52 11.08 -3.41 6.05
CA PRO A 52 12.53 -3.42 6.11
C PRO A 52 13.03 -4.86 6.33
N THR A 53 13.98 -5.35 5.55
CA THR A 53 14.41 -6.76 5.64
C THR A 53 15.87 -6.98 5.97
N ASP A 54 16.72 -5.95 5.87
CA ASP A 54 18.12 -6.06 6.24
C ASP A 54 18.47 -5.10 7.39
N VAL A 55 18.97 -5.67 8.48
CA VAL A 55 19.27 -4.98 9.72
C VAL A 55 20.62 -5.46 10.25
N ALA A 56 21.70 -4.91 9.69
CA ALA A 56 23.06 -5.34 9.97
C ALA A 56 23.58 -5.00 11.39
N GLY A 57 22.93 -4.08 12.11
CA GLY A 57 23.41 -3.58 13.41
C GLY A 57 22.40 -3.71 14.54
N ALA A 58 22.81 -4.30 15.65
CA ALA A 58 22.15 -4.18 16.95
C ALA A 58 21.99 -2.72 17.34
N ASP A 59 20.89 -2.37 18.02
CA ASP A 59 20.72 -1.07 18.67
C ASP A 59 20.90 0.16 17.76
N THR A 60 20.74 -0.06 16.45
CA THR A 60 21.03 0.95 15.43
C THR A 60 19.73 1.61 15.01
N THR A 61 19.68 2.93 15.13
CA THR A 61 18.60 3.72 14.55
C THR A 61 18.88 3.93 13.08
N TYR A 62 17.86 3.69 12.27
CA TYR A 62 17.94 3.89 10.84
C TYR A 62 16.88 4.85 10.36
N GLU A 63 17.27 5.61 9.36
CA GLU A 63 16.45 6.65 8.77
C GLU A 63 16.22 6.30 7.31
N LEU A 64 14.98 6.52 6.87
CA LEU A 64 14.49 6.29 5.53
C LEU A 64 13.77 7.54 5.06
N LEU A 65 13.88 7.84 3.78
CA LEU A 65 13.04 8.82 3.09
C LEU A 65 12.42 8.11 1.89
N PHE A 66 11.11 7.91 1.92
CA PHE A 66 10.40 7.45 0.73
C PHE A 66 9.97 8.63 -0.10
N GLU A 67 10.13 8.52 -1.41
CA GLU A 67 9.70 9.53 -2.36
C GLU A 67 8.77 8.90 -3.37
N ILE A 68 7.59 9.49 -3.56
CA ILE A 68 6.64 9.08 -4.58
C ILE A 68 6.62 10.17 -5.65
N GLY A 69 6.88 9.75 -6.88
CA GLY A 69 6.96 10.63 -8.04
C GLY A 69 5.91 10.27 -9.09
N PHE A 70 5.45 11.30 -9.80
CA PHE A 70 4.55 11.14 -10.94
C PHE A 70 5.26 11.53 -12.22
N GLY A 71 4.92 10.85 -13.32
CA GLY A 71 5.47 11.16 -14.64
C GLY A 71 6.09 9.95 -15.32
N LYS A 72 6.69 10.17 -16.49
CA LYS A 72 7.25 9.07 -17.28
C LYS A 72 8.41 8.40 -16.54
N SER A 73 8.55 7.09 -16.70
CA SER A 73 9.69 6.32 -16.17
C SER A 73 11.02 7.02 -16.49
N GLY A 74 11.82 7.29 -15.46
CA GLY A 74 13.12 7.97 -15.57
C GLY A 74 13.04 9.51 -15.58
N ASN A 75 11.85 10.09 -15.58
CA ASN A 75 11.60 11.54 -15.52
C ASN A 75 10.50 11.87 -14.50
N GLU A 76 10.45 11.12 -13.40
CA GLU A 76 9.45 11.31 -12.36
C GLU A 76 9.72 12.58 -11.55
N VAL A 77 8.66 13.36 -11.32
CA VAL A 77 8.68 14.54 -10.46
C VAL A 77 8.19 14.12 -9.08
N VAL A 78 9.02 14.33 -8.05
CA VAL A 78 8.66 14.05 -6.65
C VAL A 78 7.43 14.87 -6.26
N ARG A 79 6.41 14.19 -5.72
CA ARG A 79 5.17 14.81 -5.23
C ARG A 79 4.94 14.58 -3.74
N ILE A 80 5.45 13.48 -3.22
CA ILE A 80 5.27 13.09 -1.82
C ILE A 80 6.64 12.66 -1.29
N GLN A 81 6.99 13.16 -0.11
CA GLN A 81 8.16 12.73 0.65
C GLN A 81 7.70 12.27 2.04
N MET A 82 8.12 11.07 2.44
CA MET A 82 7.68 10.40 3.65
C MET A 82 8.91 9.95 4.46
N PRO A 83 9.34 10.74 5.45
CA PRO A 83 10.44 10.36 6.33
C PRO A 83 9.97 9.27 7.31
N TYR A 84 10.79 8.25 7.51
CA TYR A 84 10.57 7.20 8.50
C TYR A 84 11.85 6.94 9.26
N SER A 85 11.73 6.60 10.54
CA SER A 85 12.84 6.03 11.29
C SER A 85 12.37 4.83 12.08
N TYR A 86 13.28 3.89 12.26
CA TYR A 86 13.06 2.76 13.14
C TYR A 86 14.35 2.37 13.83
N ARG A 87 14.22 1.79 15.02
CA ARG A 87 15.33 1.23 15.76
C ARG A 87 15.38 -0.27 15.51
N SER A 88 16.57 -0.74 15.18
CA SER A 88 16.92 -2.16 15.22
C SER A 88 17.21 -2.57 16.64
N ASP A 89 16.61 -3.66 17.11
CA ASP A 89 16.95 -4.33 18.37
C ASP A 89 17.20 -5.83 18.09
N THR A 90 18.41 -6.32 18.32
CA THR A 90 18.87 -7.62 17.78
C THR A 90 19.19 -8.65 18.86
N ALA A 91 18.23 -9.01 19.70
CA ALA A 91 18.29 -10.30 20.39
C ALA A 91 17.72 -11.46 19.54
N VAL A 92 16.75 -11.18 18.67
CA VAL A 92 16.09 -12.20 17.83
C VAL A 92 15.65 -11.57 16.51
N GLY A 93 16.14 -12.10 15.37
CA GLY A 93 16.06 -11.52 14.02
C GLY A 93 14.67 -11.45 13.38
N TYR A 94 13.64 -10.96 14.08
CA TYR A 94 12.28 -10.84 13.57
C TYR A 94 11.87 -9.37 13.35
N TYR A 95 12.43 -8.73 12.32
CA TYR A 95 11.86 -7.48 11.78
C TYR A 95 11.20 -7.64 10.42
N LEU A 96 10.76 -8.85 10.08
CA LEU A 96 9.84 -9.08 8.98
C LEU A 96 8.42 -8.54 9.28
N ASP A 97 8.32 -7.50 10.11
CA ASP A 97 7.09 -6.80 10.43
C ASP A 97 6.81 -5.75 9.37
N VAL A 98 5.54 -5.64 9.02
CA VAL A 98 5.07 -4.75 7.98
C VAL A 98 4.74 -3.40 8.60
N LYS A 99 5.48 -2.38 8.20
CA LYS A 99 5.29 -1.00 8.65
C LYS A 99 4.31 -0.29 7.74
N THR A 100 3.44 0.51 8.34
CA THR A 100 2.45 1.31 7.63
C THR A 100 2.64 2.77 8.02
N MET A 101 2.64 3.65 7.03
CA MET A 101 2.66 5.09 7.22
C MET A 101 1.53 5.73 6.43
N PHE A 102 0.77 6.58 7.11
CA PHE A 102 -0.28 7.39 6.50
C PHE A 102 0.22 8.80 6.24
N LEU A 103 -0.27 9.40 5.16
CA LEU A 103 -0.12 10.81 4.91
C LEU A 103 -1.10 11.58 5.80
N PRO A 104 -0.74 12.79 6.27
CA PRO A 104 -1.67 13.64 7.00
C PRO A 104 -2.87 14.03 6.12
N GLU A 105 -2.66 14.15 4.82
CA GLU A 105 -3.68 14.46 3.83
C GLU A 105 -3.55 13.56 2.61
N PRO A 106 -4.67 13.04 2.06
CA PRO A 106 -4.62 12.26 0.83
C PRO A 106 -4.17 13.11 -0.37
N VAL A 107 -3.30 12.56 -1.21
CA VAL A 107 -2.79 13.25 -2.41
C VAL A 107 -3.48 12.72 -3.65
N TYR A 108 -4.13 13.61 -4.40
CA TYR A 108 -4.84 13.28 -5.63
C TYR A 108 -3.88 12.81 -6.74
N VAL A 109 -4.28 11.74 -7.42
CA VAL A 109 -3.61 11.20 -8.60
C VAL A 109 -4.65 11.07 -9.72
N PRO A 110 -4.50 11.81 -10.82
CA PRO A 110 -5.42 11.69 -11.95
C PRO A 110 -5.29 10.32 -12.63
N ILE A 111 -6.36 9.87 -13.29
CA ILE A 111 -6.35 8.74 -14.21
C ILE A 111 -5.23 8.89 -15.26
N SER A 112 -4.73 7.76 -15.78
CA SER A 112 -3.65 7.71 -16.75
C SER A 112 -2.30 8.27 -16.28
N THR A 113 -2.10 8.36 -14.97
CA THR A 113 -0.83 8.79 -14.38
C THR A 113 0.05 7.58 -14.07
N ILE A 114 1.35 7.69 -14.37
CA ILE A 114 2.34 6.74 -13.90
C ILE A 114 2.79 7.16 -12.51
N VAL A 115 2.75 6.23 -11.56
CA VAL A 115 3.21 6.45 -10.19
C VAL A 115 4.44 5.58 -9.96
N SER A 116 5.52 6.19 -9.48
CA SER A 116 6.75 5.52 -9.09
C SER A 116 7.11 5.83 -7.64
N ILE A 117 7.84 4.92 -7.00
CA ILE A 117 8.38 5.09 -5.66
C ILE A 117 9.88 4.81 -5.64
N ARG A 118 10.62 5.50 -4.78
CA ARG A 118 12.01 5.20 -4.43
C ARG A 118 12.24 5.43 -2.94
N SER A 119 13.37 4.96 -2.43
CA SER A 119 13.82 5.28 -1.08
C SER A 119 15.23 5.81 -1.06
N ASN A 120 15.51 6.58 -0.01
CA ASN A 120 16.85 6.93 0.42
C ASN A 120 17.01 6.40 1.84
N SER A 121 18.21 6.00 2.24
CA SER A 121 18.45 5.50 3.60
C SER A 121 19.77 5.99 4.17
N SER A 122 19.83 6.15 5.50
CA SER A 122 21.09 6.36 6.22
C SER A 122 22.04 5.16 6.18
N SER A 123 21.60 3.99 5.68
CA SER A 123 22.44 2.80 5.53
C SER A 123 22.59 2.37 4.06
N PRO A 124 23.84 2.11 3.60
CA PRO A 124 24.12 1.82 2.19
C PRO A 124 23.64 0.44 1.70
N THR A 125 23.51 -0.56 2.57
CA THR A 125 23.16 -1.93 2.15
C THR A 125 21.68 -2.25 2.36
N ARG A 126 20.88 -1.25 2.71
CA ARG A 126 19.50 -1.46 3.14
C ARG A 126 18.62 -1.96 2.00
N THR A 127 17.96 -3.08 2.26
CA THR A 127 16.87 -3.62 1.44
C THR A 127 15.51 -3.37 2.09
N ILE A 128 14.56 -2.90 1.30
CA ILE A 128 13.16 -2.72 1.68
C ILE A 128 12.31 -3.51 0.70
N ASN A 129 11.43 -4.36 1.22
CA ASN A 129 10.55 -5.26 0.48
C ASN A 129 9.08 -4.97 0.78
N GLY A 130 8.19 -5.65 0.07
CA GLY A 130 6.75 -5.63 0.36
C GLY A 130 6.11 -4.26 0.21
N VAL A 131 6.70 -3.35 -0.59
CA VAL A 131 6.23 -1.97 -0.67
C VAL A 131 4.91 -1.91 -1.45
N LYS A 132 3.87 -1.39 -0.80
CA LYS A 132 2.52 -1.19 -1.35
C LYS A 132 2.07 0.25 -1.11
N LEU A 133 1.33 0.80 -2.07
CA LEU A 133 0.69 2.11 -1.96
C LEU A 133 -0.70 1.93 -1.33
N LEU A 134 -1.03 2.75 -0.34
CA LEU A 134 -2.38 2.81 0.20
C LEU A 134 -3.15 3.90 -0.54
N VAL A 135 -4.33 3.56 -1.03
CA VAL A 135 -5.17 4.43 -1.85
C VAL A 135 -6.63 4.38 -1.43
N MET A 136 -7.31 5.50 -1.58
CA MET A 136 -8.76 5.56 -1.69
C MET A 136 -9.09 5.74 -3.16
N ASP A 137 -9.85 4.80 -3.73
CA ASP A 137 -10.44 5.02 -5.04
C ASP A 137 -11.69 5.89 -4.90
N ASN A 138 -11.99 6.66 -5.95
CA ASN A 138 -13.28 7.35 -6.09
C ASN A 138 -14.29 6.47 -6.84
N THR A 139 -14.02 5.17 -6.98
CA THR A 139 -15.02 4.26 -7.53
C THR A 139 -16.09 4.11 -6.47
N LEU A 140 -17.31 4.48 -6.84
CA LEU A 140 -18.48 4.11 -6.05
C LEU A 140 -18.31 2.63 -5.68
N PRO A 141 -18.57 2.21 -4.42
CA PRO A 141 -18.57 0.80 -4.10
C PRO A 141 -19.39 0.12 -5.18
N ILE A 142 -18.85 -0.93 -5.82
CA ILE A 142 -19.63 -1.78 -6.73
C ILE A 142 -20.90 -2.05 -5.95
N GLN A 143 -21.99 -1.37 -6.32
CA GLN A 143 -23.27 -1.59 -5.69
C GLN A 143 -23.51 -3.04 -6.02
N PRO A 144 -23.53 -3.94 -5.03
CA PRO A 144 -23.82 -5.32 -5.33
C PRO A 144 -25.18 -5.24 -6.04
N THR A 145 -25.20 -5.60 -7.32
CA THR A 145 -26.48 -5.72 -8.03
C THR A 145 -27.35 -6.63 -7.18
N GLU A 146 -28.66 -6.45 -7.15
CA GLU A 146 -29.54 -7.26 -6.29
C GLU A 146 -29.28 -8.77 -6.46
N ALA A 147 -28.82 -9.19 -7.65
CA ALA A 147 -28.34 -10.54 -7.96
C ALA A 147 -27.11 -11.02 -7.15
N THR A 148 -26.24 -10.13 -6.72
CA THR A 148 -25.06 -10.45 -5.89
C THR A 148 -25.42 -10.52 -4.40
N LEU A 149 -26.43 -9.76 -3.96
CA LEU A 149 -26.97 -9.85 -2.61
C LEU A 149 -27.82 -11.11 -2.41
N SER A 150 -28.62 -11.50 -3.39
CA SER A 150 -29.46 -12.71 -3.30
C SER A 150 -28.66 -14.02 -3.27
N ASN A 151 -27.49 -14.07 -3.90
CA ASN A 151 -26.63 -15.26 -3.89
C ASN A 151 -25.93 -15.53 -2.54
N ASN A 152 -25.86 -14.54 -1.64
CA ASN A 152 -25.31 -14.72 -0.29
C ASN A 152 -26.36 -15.18 0.73
N TYR A 153 -27.64 -15.19 0.35
CA TYR A 153 -28.72 -15.74 1.16
C TYR A 153 -29.21 -17.03 0.52
N ARG A 154 -28.60 -18.16 0.92
CA ARG A 154 -29.17 -19.46 0.59
C ARG A 154 -30.44 -19.62 1.43
N HIS A 155 -31.60 -19.46 0.82
CA HIS A 155 -32.86 -19.84 1.45
C HIS A 155 -32.81 -21.34 1.75
N VAL A 156 -32.59 -21.70 3.00
CA VAL A 156 -32.83 -23.05 3.49
C VAL A 156 -34.31 -23.11 3.83
N SER A 157 -35.12 -23.62 2.91
CA SER A 157 -36.52 -23.90 3.18
C SER A 157 -36.61 -25.15 4.07
N ALA A 158 -36.98 -24.96 5.33
CA ALA A 158 -37.48 -26.05 6.15
C ALA A 158 -38.93 -26.38 5.73
N PRO A 159 -39.38 -27.65 5.77
CA PRO A 159 -40.72 -28.05 5.30
C PRO A 159 -41.90 -27.47 6.12
N SER A 160 -41.62 -26.68 7.16
CA SER A 160 -42.60 -26.20 8.13
C SER A 160 -42.56 -24.68 8.30
N GLY A 161 -42.72 -23.94 7.19
CA GLY A 161 -43.22 -22.55 7.19
C GLY A 161 -42.40 -21.47 7.91
N ILE A 162 -41.22 -21.76 8.44
CA ILE A 162 -40.36 -20.79 9.13
C ILE A 162 -39.07 -20.64 8.33
N SER A 163 -38.90 -19.49 7.66
CA SER A 163 -37.65 -19.10 7.02
C SER A 163 -36.76 -18.39 8.04
N VAL A 164 -35.61 -18.98 8.37
CA VAL A 164 -34.57 -18.30 9.17
C VAL A 164 -33.47 -17.85 8.22
N THR A 165 -33.21 -16.55 8.19
CA THR A 165 -32.11 -15.97 7.42
C THR A 165 -30.85 -15.97 8.28
N GLU A 166 -29.91 -16.87 7.99
CA GLU A 166 -28.61 -16.91 8.67
C GLU A 166 -27.52 -16.33 7.76
N LYS A 167 -26.68 -15.44 8.32
CA LYS A 167 -25.55 -14.84 7.63
C LYS A 167 -24.38 -15.84 7.65
N ILE A 168 -23.99 -16.35 6.49
CA ILE A 168 -22.78 -17.18 6.35
C ILE A 168 -21.57 -16.31 6.71
N ARG A 169 -20.77 -16.74 7.69
CA ARG A 169 -19.49 -16.11 8.07
C ARG A 169 -18.39 -16.47 7.07
#